data_AF-A0A317I163-F1
#
_entry.id   AF-A0A317I163-F1
#
_cell.length_a   1.000
_cell.length_b   1.000
_cell.length_c   1.000
_cell.angle_alpha   90.00
_cell.angle_beta   90.00
_cell.angle_gamma   90.00
#
_symmetry.space_group_name_H-M   'P 1'
#
loop_
_entity.id
_entity.type
_entity.pdbx_description
1 polymer ?
#
loop_
_entity_poly.entity_id
_entity_poly.type
_entity_poly.pdbx_seq_one_letter_code
_entity_poly.pdbx_strand_id
1 'polypeptide(L)'
;MIRKERFASNRQAKAYRTFVVLMNENETNQAAYTDAHILAYPVEYIAGIDLYNAGEFHAAHDVWEDRWMGEVGPREKLFLQAMIQSAVAFHHLEIGRPGAARQMYQRAKEKFEKLGCSVFMSLDLMEYQLQLDSCLSWLLTVPDPRVLQAPETTPPKIRLRAEIDEFD
;
A
#
# COMPACT_ATOMS: atom_id res chain seq x y z
N MET A 1 24.77 -18.59 8.81
CA MET A 1 25.41 -17.27 8.92
C MET A 1 25.64 -16.75 7.50
N ILE A 2 24.63 -16.11 6.90
CA ILE A 2 24.72 -15.52 5.55
C ILE A 2 24.28 -14.07 5.71
N ARG A 3 25.21 -13.16 5.47
CA ARG A 3 25.05 -11.71 5.59
C ARG A 3 24.10 -11.22 4.50
N LYS A 4 23.04 -10.52 4.90
CA LYS A 4 22.22 -9.70 4.00
C LYS A 4 23.10 -8.55 3.48
N GLU A 5 23.35 -8.53 2.18
CA GLU A 5 23.96 -7.38 1.51
C GLU A 5 22.96 -6.23 1.50
N ARG A 6 23.35 -5.13 2.16
CA ARG A 6 22.68 -3.84 2.08
C ARG A 6 22.92 -3.27 0.67
N PHE A 7 21.88 -3.26 -0.15
CA PHE A 7 21.76 -2.39 -1.31
C PHE A 7 20.90 -1.18 -0.90
N ALA A 8 21.10 0.05 -1.33
CA ALA A 8 22.21 0.69 -2.02
C ALA A 8 22.01 2.22 -1.90
N SER A 9 23.10 2.96 -2.16
CA SER A 9 23.25 4.40 -1.90
C SER A 9 22.20 5.33 -2.55
N ASN A 10 22.01 6.49 -1.94
CA ASN A 10 21.26 7.72 -2.31
C ASN A 10 21.28 8.15 -3.81
N ARG A 11 22.12 7.54 -4.66
CA ARG A 11 22.08 7.72 -6.13
C ARG A 11 20.92 6.95 -6.79
N GLN A 12 20.44 5.86 -6.20
CA GLN A 12 19.32 5.09 -6.75
C GLN A 12 17.97 5.82 -6.61
N ALA A 13 17.75 6.57 -5.53
CA ALA A 13 16.54 7.37 -5.34
C ALA A 13 16.36 8.46 -6.42
N LYS A 14 17.44 9.10 -6.87
CA LYS A 14 17.41 10.10 -7.96
C LYS A 14 17.14 9.45 -9.34
N ALA A 15 17.68 8.25 -9.55
CA ALA A 15 17.41 7.47 -10.76
C ALA A 15 15.96 6.98 -10.81
N TYR A 16 15.42 6.52 -9.68
CA TYR A 16 14.00 6.13 -9.53
C TYR A 16 13.07 7.31 -9.78
N ARG A 17 13.38 8.48 -9.21
CA ARG A 17 12.64 9.74 -9.44
C ARG A 17 12.62 10.17 -10.91
N THR A 18 13.66 9.87 -11.67
CA THR A 18 13.71 10.15 -13.11
C THR A 18 12.94 9.10 -13.93
N PHE A 19 12.96 7.84 -13.49
CA PHE A 19 12.29 6.73 -14.15
C PHE A 19 10.77 6.78 -14.03
N VAL A 20 10.23 7.15 -12.86
CA VAL A 20 8.78 7.31 -12.62
C VAL A 20 8.18 8.41 -13.52
N VAL A 21 8.90 9.52 -13.72
CA VAL A 21 8.45 10.63 -14.59
C VAL A 21 8.35 10.20 -16.07
N LEU A 22 9.19 9.27 -16.52
CA LEU A 22 9.25 8.87 -17.94
C LEU A 22 8.24 7.78 -18.33
N MET A 23 7.63 7.06 -17.37
CA MET A 23 6.65 6.01 -17.67
C MET A 23 5.20 6.50 -17.75
N ASN A 24 4.96 7.80 -17.56
CA ASN A 24 3.60 8.36 -17.48
C ASN A 24 3.03 8.80 -18.85
N GLU A 25 3.62 8.35 -19.96
CA GLU A 25 3.17 8.65 -21.33
C GLU A 25 2.57 7.40 -21.98
N ASN A 26 1.38 6.98 -21.53
CA ASN A 26 0.28 6.44 -22.35
C ASN A 26 -0.63 5.53 -21.52
N GLU A 27 -1.76 6.08 -21.14
CA GLU A 27 -3.11 5.56 -21.41
C GLU A 27 -4.07 6.49 -20.66
N THR A 28 -5.33 6.57 -21.07
CA THR A 28 -6.37 7.46 -20.54
C THR A 28 -6.69 7.20 -19.06
N ASN A 29 -5.74 7.52 -18.18
CA ASN A 29 -5.68 7.09 -16.81
C ASN A 29 -5.49 8.34 -15.94
N GLN A 30 -6.51 8.66 -15.16
CA GLN A 30 -6.41 9.73 -14.17
C GLN A 30 -5.32 9.32 -13.17
N ALA A 31 -4.18 10.02 -13.22
CA ALA A 31 -2.97 9.66 -12.47
C ALA A 31 -3.26 9.38 -10.99
N ALA A 32 -2.59 8.37 -10.43
CA ALA A 32 -2.77 7.95 -9.03
C ALA A 32 -2.44 9.06 -8.03
N TYR A 33 -1.60 10.02 -8.44
CA TYR A 33 -1.19 11.19 -7.69
C TYR A 33 -0.73 12.28 -8.67
N THR A 34 -0.34 13.45 -8.14
CA THR A 34 0.12 14.62 -8.92
C THR A 34 1.57 14.94 -8.59
N ASP A 35 2.22 15.80 -9.39
CA ASP A 35 3.58 16.28 -9.11
C ASP A 35 3.70 16.96 -7.73
N ALA A 36 2.62 17.60 -7.26
CA ALA A 36 2.58 18.19 -5.92
C ALA A 36 2.74 17.13 -4.82
N HIS A 37 2.16 15.95 -5.00
CA HIS A 37 2.33 14.83 -4.07
C HIS A 37 3.77 14.28 -4.07
N ILE A 38 4.41 14.21 -5.24
CA ILE A 38 5.81 13.80 -5.36
C ILE A 38 6.73 14.75 -4.57
N LEU A 39 6.37 16.02 -4.49
CA LEU A 39 7.11 17.03 -3.74
C LEU A 39 6.76 17.04 -2.25
N ALA A 40 5.52 16.72 -1.88
CA ALA A 40 5.01 16.81 -0.52
C ALA A 40 5.25 15.56 0.33
N TYR A 41 5.29 14.36 -0.29
CA TYR A 41 5.32 13.10 0.44
C TYR A 41 6.64 12.31 0.28
N PRO A 42 6.94 11.41 1.24
CA PRO A 42 8.10 10.54 1.15
C PRO A 42 8.09 9.74 -0.16
N VAL A 43 9.28 9.57 -0.76
CA VAL A 43 9.42 8.88 -2.04
C VAL A 43 8.94 7.43 -1.96
N GLU A 44 9.12 6.80 -0.81
CA GLU A 44 8.67 5.43 -0.52
C GLU A 44 7.15 5.32 -0.54
N TYR A 45 6.44 6.33 -0.04
CA TYR A 45 4.98 6.33 -0.07
C TYR A 45 4.48 6.32 -1.53
N ILE A 46 4.98 7.24 -2.35
CA ILE A 46 4.63 7.36 -3.77
C ILE A 46 5.02 6.09 -4.56
N ALA A 47 6.24 5.60 -4.38
CA ALA A 47 6.72 4.40 -5.08
C ALA A 47 5.91 3.15 -4.70
N GLY A 48 5.51 3.01 -3.43
CA GLY A 48 4.66 1.90 -3.02
C GLY A 48 3.23 2.01 -3.58
N ILE A 49 2.71 3.22 -3.84
CA ILE A 49 1.42 3.40 -4.56
C ILE A 49 1.51 2.85 -5.99
N ASP A 50 2.59 3.16 -6.72
CA ASP A 50 2.79 2.64 -8.07
C ASP A 50 2.86 1.11 -8.09
N LEU A 51 3.65 0.53 -7.18
CA LEU A 51 3.81 -0.92 -7.05
C LEU A 51 2.49 -1.60 -6.67
N TYR A 52 1.77 -1.03 -5.69
CA TYR A 52 0.48 -1.56 -5.25
C TYR A 52 -0.54 -1.54 -6.39
N ASN A 53 -0.62 -0.42 -7.13
CA ASN A 53 -1.52 -0.28 -8.27
C ASN A 53 -1.13 -1.19 -9.44
N ALA A 54 0.15 -1.56 -9.57
CA ALA A 54 0.61 -2.56 -10.53
C ALA A 54 0.31 -4.01 -10.11
N GLY A 55 -0.16 -4.24 -8.87
CA GLY A 55 -0.37 -5.57 -8.30
C GLY A 55 0.89 -6.19 -7.69
N GLU A 56 1.99 -5.44 -7.60
CA GLU A 56 3.27 -5.90 -7.03
C GLU A 56 3.25 -5.75 -5.50
N PHE A 57 2.33 -6.46 -4.83
CA PHE A 57 2.03 -6.22 -3.41
C PHE A 57 3.20 -6.49 -2.46
N HIS A 58 4.03 -7.49 -2.74
CA HIS A 58 5.21 -7.75 -1.92
C HIS A 58 6.25 -6.63 -2.07
N ALA A 59 6.44 -6.09 -3.27
CA ALA A 59 7.35 -4.98 -3.51
C ALA A 59 6.82 -3.68 -2.87
N ALA A 60 5.50 -3.43 -2.94
CA ALA A 60 4.87 -2.31 -2.25
C ALA A 60 5.07 -2.39 -0.73
N HIS A 61 4.93 -3.60 -0.16
CA HIS A 61 5.25 -3.88 1.25
C HIS A 61 6.70 -3.46 1.57
N ASP A 62 7.69 -3.94 0.81
CA ASP A 62 9.10 -3.72 1.12
C ASP A 62 9.43 -2.22 1.12
N VAL A 63 8.94 -1.49 0.11
CA VAL A 63 9.18 -0.05 -0.01
C VAL A 63 8.50 0.74 1.12
N TRP A 64 7.25 0.42 1.47
CA TRP A 64 6.59 1.07 2.60
C TRP A 64 7.20 0.69 3.96
N GLU A 65 7.70 -0.54 4.12
CA GLU A 65 8.40 -0.99 5.32
C GLU A 65 9.67 -0.18 5.56
N ASP A 66 10.44 0.13 4.51
CA ASP A 66 11.64 0.96 4.61
C ASP A 66 11.33 2.34 5.24
N ARG A 67 10.25 3.00 4.80
CA ARG A 67 9.79 4.26 5.42
C ARG A 67 9.29 4.04 6.84
N TRP A 68 8.48 3.01 7.06
CA TRP A 68 7.90 2.69 8.36
C TRP A 68 8.95 2.40 9.45
N MET A 69 10.08 1.81 9.07
CA MET A 69 11.23 1.53 9.94
C MET A 69 12.07 2.78 10.26
N GLY A 70 11.92 3.86 9.49
CA GLY A 70 12.60 5.13 9.70
C GLY A 70 12.00 5.98 10.83
N GLU A 71 12.46 7.24 10.88
CA GLU A 71 11.89 8.27 11.75
C GLU A 71 10.62 8.83 11.08
N VAL A 72 9.48 8.50 11.68
CA VAL A 72 8.12 8.80 11.23
C VAL A 72 7.27 9.20 12.43
N GLY A 73 6.32 10.10 12.23
CA GLY A 73 5.35 10.46 13.26
C GLY A 73 4.44 9.30 13.65
N PRO A 74 3.77 9.36 14.81
CA PRO A 74 2.96 8.25 15.30
C PRO A 74 1.79 7.91 14.38
N ARG A 75 1.18 8.92 13.73
CA ARG A 75 0.06 8.72 12.80
C ARG A 75 0.55 8.19 11.45
N GLU A 76 1.63 8.74 10.89
CA GLU A 76 2.28 8.18 9.70
C GLU A 76 2.68 6.71 9.92
N LYS A 77 3.30 6.38 11.05
CA LYS A 77 3.69 5.00 11.39
C LYS A 77 2.49 4.06 11.44
N LEU A 78 1.38 4.52 12.01
CA LEU A 78 0.15 3.73 12.10
C LEU A 78 -0.48 3.51 10.71
N PHE A 79 -0.50 4.56 9.90
CA PHE A 79 -1.01 4.53 8.53
C PHE A 79 -0.20 3.60 7.62
N LEU A 80 1.14 3.77 7.59
CA LEU A 80 2.01 2.90 6.80
C LEU A 80 1.87 1.44 7.25
N GLN A 81 1.71 1.18 8.54
CA GLN A 81 1.46 -0.19 9.03
C GLN A 81 0.13 -0.76 8.48
N ALA A 82 -0.92 0.06 8.36
CA ALA A 82 -2.19 -0.36 7.76
C ALA A 82 -2.03 -0.68 6.26
N MET A 83 -1.35 0.20 5.51
CA MET A 83 -1.06 0.01 4.09
C MET A 83 -0.20 -1.24 3.84
N ILE A 84 0.86 -1.43 4.63
CA ILE A 84 1.70 -2.63 4.61
C ILE A 84 0.85 -3.89 4.82
N GLN A 85 0.02 -3.93 5.86
CA GLN A 85 -0.83 -5.09 6.15
C GLN A 85 -1.85 -5.35 5.04
N SER A 86 -2.40 -4.30 4.42
CA SER A 86 -3.30 -4.44 3.27
C SER A 86 -2.60 -5.10 2.07
N ALA A 87 -1.36 -4.69 1.75
CA ALA A 87 -0.58 -5.28 0.68
C ALA A 87 -0.22 -6.75 0.97
N VAL A 88 0.22 -7.05 2.19
CA VAL A 88 0.53 -8.42 2.60
C VAL A 88 -0.71 -9.32 2.55
N ALA A 89 -1.92 -8.79 2.80
CA ALA A 89 -3.14 -9.57 2.65
C ALA A 89 -3.30 -10.10 1.22
N PHE A 90 -3.11 -9.26 0.20
CA PHE A 90 -3.14 -9.68 -1.19
C PHE A 90 -1.98 -10.62 -1.54
N HIS A 91 -0.76 -10.29 -1.12
CA HIS A 91 0.38 -11.18 -1.35
C HIS A 91 0.16 -12.59 -0.77
N HIS A 92 -0.45 -12.68 0.42
CA HIS A 92 -0.82 -13.97 1.02
C HIS A 92 -1.87 -14.73 0.21
N LEU A 93 -2.79 -14.07 -0.49
CA LEU A 93 -3.70 -14.74 -1.40
C LEU A 93 -2.95 -15.31 -2.62
N GLU A 94 -2.04 -14.54 -3.21
CA GLU A 94 -1.24 -14.97 -4.37
C GLU A 94 -0.43 -16.24 -4.09
N ILE A 95 0.11 -16.38 -2.87
CA ILE A 95 0.90 -17.55 -2.46
C ILE A 95 0.05 -18.65 -1.79
N GLY A 96 -1.29 -18.59 -1.90
CA GLY A 96 -2.19 -19.63 -1.42
C GLY A 96 -2.30 -19.73 0.11
N ARG A 97 -2.21 -18.61 0.83
CA ARG A 97 -2.31 -18.51 2.30
C ARG A 97 -3.48 -17.65 2.76
N PRO A 98 -4.74 -17.99 2.42
CA PRO A 98 -5.92 -17.17 2.73
C PRO A 98 -6.18 -16.99 4.24
N GLY A 99 -5.77 -17.93 5.10
CA GLY A 99 -5.85 -17.76 6.56
C GLY A 99 -4.91 -16.69 7.10
N ALA A 100 -3.75 -16.51 6.47
CA ALA A 100 -2.82 -15.43 6.79
C ALA A 100 -3.32 -14.11 6.19
N ALA A 101 -3.86 -14.14 4.96
CA ALA A 101 -4.49 -12.98 4.32
C ALA A 101 -5.62 -12.40 5.19
N ARG A 102 -6.51 -13.26 5.72
CA ARG A 102 -7.58 -12.88 6.65
C ARG A 102 -7.04 -12.09 7.85
N GLN A 103 -5.99 -12.59 8.48
CA GLN A 103 -5.40 -11.93 9.66
C GLN A 103 -4.81 -10.56 9.31
N MET A 104 -4.13 -10.44 8.17
CA MET A 104 -3.56 -9.16 7.73
C MET A 104 -4.65 -8.15 7.38
N TYR A 105 -5.70 -8.59 6.67
CA TYR A 105 -6.86 -7.78 6.37
C TYR A 105 -7.54 -7.23 7.63
N GLN A 106 -7.81 -8.08 8.62
CA GLN A 106 -8.42 -7.65 9.89
C GLN A 106 -7.53 -6.63 10.62
N ARG A 107 -6.22 -6.87 10.69
CA ARG A 107 -5.28 -5.95 11.33
C ARG A 107 -5.20 -4.60 10.61
N ALA A 108 -5.20 -4.60 9.28
CA ALA A 108 -5.21 -3.37 8.49
C ALA A 108 -6.44 -2.53 8.83
N LYS A 109 -7.64 -3.14 8.88
CA LYS A 109 -8.88 -2.46 9.29
C LYS A 109 -8.80 -1.86 10.68
N GLU A 110 -8.30 -2.63 11.67
CA GLU A 110 -8.10 -2.11 13.03
C GLU A 110 -7.17 -0.89 13.07
N LYS A 111 -6.16 -0.84 12.19
CA LYS A 111 -5.24 0.30 12.13
C LYS A 111 -5.88 1.52 11.47
N PHE A 112 -6.62 1.33 10.37
CA PHE A 112 -7.37 2.42 9.74
C PHE A 112 -8.43 3.00 10.70
N GLU A 113 -9.14 2.16 11.45
CA GLU A 113 -10.07 2.62 12.48
C GLU A 113 -9.38 3.46 13.56
N LYS A 114 -8.20 3.01 14.04
CA LYS A 114 -7.40 3.73 15.04
C LYS A 114 -6.84 5.07 14.57
N LEU A 115 -6.70 5.30 13.25
CA LEU A 115 -6.30 6.62 12.73
C LEU A 115 -7.37 7.69 12.99
N GLY A 116 -8.64 7.31 13.13
CA GLY A 116 -9.73 8.22 13.52
C GLY A 116 -9.98 9.37 12.55
N CYS A 117 -9.62 9.24 11.27
CA CYS A 117 -9.85 10.25 10.24
C CYS A 117 -10.31 9.60 8.92
N SER A 118 -10.99 10.36 8.07
CA SER A 118 -11.48 9.89 6.77
C SER A 118 -10.45 10.03 5.65
N VAL A 119 -9.47 10.93 5.82
CA VAL A 119 -8.40 11.17 4.85
C VAL A 119 -7.09 11.31 5.60
N PHE A 120 -6.03 10.69 5.08
CA PHE A 120 -4.68 10.83 5.61
C PHE A 120 -3.66 10.71 4.47
N MET A 121 -2.67 11.62 4.44
CA MET A 121 -1.69 11.73 3.34
C MET A 121 -2.36 11.71 1.95
N SER A 122 -3.43 12.50 1.81
CA SER A 122 -4.28 12.64 0.63
C SER A 122 -5.03 11.38 0.19
N LEU A 123 -4.92 10.25 0.89
CA LEU A 123 -5.70 9.06 0.60
C LEU A 123 -7.06 9.13 1.30
N ASP A 124 -8.14 9.00 0.53
CA ASP A 124 -9.47 8.77 1.10
C ASP A 124 -9.54 7.36 1.71
N LEU A 125 -9.48 7.30 3.03
CA LEU A 125 -9.46 6.04 3.78
C LEU A 125 -10.83 5.36 3.79
N MET A 126 -11.92 6.10 3.60
CA MET A 126 -13.25 5.50 3.51
C MET A 126 -13.41 4.79 2.16
N GLU A 127 -13.07 5.47 1.07
CA GLU A 127 -13.10 4.88 -0.28
C GLU A 127 -12.14 3.68 -0.37
N TYR A 128 -10.92 3.81 0.14
CA TYR A 128 -9.94 2.73 0.13
C TYR A 128 -10.43 1.50 0.91
N GLN A 129 -10.99 1.69 2.11
CA GLN A 129 -11.52 0.59 2.91
C GLN A 129 -12.75 -0.06 2.27
N LEU A 130 -13.61 0.70 1.59
CA LEU A 130 -14.72 0.13 0.82
C LEU A 130 -14.22 -0.79 -0.31
N GLN A 131 -13.19 -0.37 -1.04
CA GLN A 131 -12.55 -1.22 -2.04
C GLN A 131 -11.96 -2.47 -1.39
N LEU A 132 -11.20 -2.32 -0.29
CA LEU A 132 -10.59 -3.44 0.42
C LEU A 132 -11.64 -4.45 0.90
N ASP A 133 -12.74 -3.98 1.45
CA ASP A 133 -13.87 -4.80 1.91
C ASP A 133 -14.54 -5.54 0.74
N SER A 134 -14.69 -4.89 -0.42
CA SER A 134 -15.25 -5.54 -1.62
C SER A 134 -14.40 -6.73 -2.09
N CYS A 135 -13.08 -6.67 -1.90
CA CYS A 135 -12.15 -7.72 -2.32
C CYS A 135 -11.96 -8.82 -1.27
N LEU A 136 -11.99 -8.47 0.02
CA LEU A 136 -11.48 -9.35 1.09
C LEU A 136 -12.53 -9.75 2.13
N SER A 137 -13.72 -9.13 2.16
CA SER A 137 -14.73 -9.45 3.18
C SER A 137 -15.22 -10.91 3.14
N TRP A 138 -15.18 -11.56 1.98
CA TRP A 138 -15.47 -12.99 1.84
C TRP A 138 -14.53 -13.87 2.67
N LEU A 139 -13.30 -13.41 2.96
CA LEU A 139 -12.39 -14.14 3.84
C LEU A 139 -12.98 -14.28 5.24
N LEU A 140 -13.90 -13.43 5.68
CA LEU A 140 -14.49 -13.50 7.01
C LEU A 140 -15.61 -14.53 7.12
N THR A 141 -16.22 -14.94 6.00
CA THR A 141 -17.42 -15.79 5.98
C THR A 141 -17.12 -17.26 5.74
N VAL A 142 -15.91 -17.58 5.28
CA VAL A 142 -15.50 -18.94 4.92
C VAL A 142 -14.92 -19.73 6.12
N PRO A 143 -15.29 -21.01 6.32
CA PRO A 143 -14.63 -21.91 7.29
C PRO A 143 -13.13 -22.10 6.96
N ASP A 144 -12.32 -22.59 7.92
CA ASP A 144 -10.84 -22.64 7.89
C ASP A 144 -10.26 -22.79 6.46
N PRO A 145 -9.65 -21.73 5.90
CA PRO A 145 -9.53 -21.53 4.46
C PRO A 145 -8.39 -22.33 3.82
N ARG A 146 -8.05 -23.52 4.33
CA ARG A 146 -6.87 -24.28 3.85
C ARG A 146 -7.00 -24.74 2.39
N VAL A 147 -8.22 -24.77 1.85
CA VAL A 147 -8.51 -24.98 0.44
C VAL A 147 -9.69 -24.09 0.04
N LEU A 148 -9.41 -22.91 -0.50
CA LEU A 148 -10.42 -22.01 -1.06
C LEU A 148 -9.96 -21.46 -2.39
N GLN A 149 -10.86 -21.49 -3.36
CA GLN A 149 -10.71 -20.70 -4.58
C GLN A 149 -11.14 -19.27 -4.26
N ALA A 150 -10.23 -18.31 -4.36
CA ALA A 150 -10.58 -16.91 -4.19
C ALA A 150 -11.56 -16.48 -5.31
N PRO A 151 -12.59 -15.68 -5.00
CA PRO A 151 -13.44 -15.09 -6.02
C PRO A 151 -12.61 -14.17 -6.92
N GLU A 152 -13.01 -14.04 -8.18
CA GLU A 152 -12.45 -13.03 -9.06
C GLU A 152 -12.81 -11.64 -8.50
N THR A 153 -11.80 -10.92 -8.03
CA THR A 153 -11.93 -9.55 -7.52
C THR A 153 -10.79 -8.72 -8.07
N THR A 154 -11.03 -7.42 -8.25
CA THR A 154 -9.97 -6.48 -8.62
C THR A 154 -9.46 -5.85 -7.33
N PRO A 155 -8.15 -5.93 -7.01
CA PRO A 155 -7.60 -5.26 -5.84
C PRO A 155 -7.86 -3.76 -5.86
N PRO A 156 -7.81 -3.07 -4.69
CA PRO A 156 -8.00 -1.63 -4.62
C PRO A 156 -7.05 -0.89 -5.56
N LYS A 157 -7.53 0.20 -6.15
CA LYS A 157 -6.69 1.16 -6.86
C LYS A 157 -6.55 2.39 -5.99
N ILE A 158 -5.33 2.66 -5.56
CA ILE A 158 -4.99 3.83 -4.77
C ILE A 158 -4.98 5.04 -5.69
N ARG A 159 -5.75 6.05 -5.32
CA ARG A 159 -5.74 7.38 -5.93
C ARG A 159 -5.78 8.42 -4.81
N LEU A 160 -4.84 9.36 -4.86
CA LEU A 160 -4.79 10.47 -3.93
C LEU A 160 -5.75 11.58 -4.38
N ARG A 161 -6.41 12.22 -3.41
CA ARG A 161 -7.13 13.47 -3.60
C ARG A 161 -6.15 14.55 -4.06
N ALA A 162 -6.59 15.51 -4.86
CA ALA A 162 -5.69 16.55 -5.38
C ALA A 162 -5.11 17.48 -4.28
N GLU A 163 -5.82 17.61 -3.16
CA GLU A 163 -5.40 18.41 -2.01
C GLU A 163 -4.28 17.69 -1.24
N ILE A 164 -3.25 18.43 -0.85
CA ILE A 164 -2.16 17.93 -0.01
C ILE A 164 -2.57 18.07 1.45
N ASP A 165 -2.63 16.94 2.16
CA ASP A 165 -2.83 16.95 3.61
C ASP A 165 -1.51 17.17 4.34
N GLU A 166 -1.52 18.05 5.33
CA GLU A 166 -0.49 18.07 6.37
C GLU A 166 -0.62 16.83 7.25
N PHE A 167 0.50 16.22 7.60
CA PHE A 167 0.56 15.04 8.45
C PHE A 167 1.76 15.15 9.39
N ASP A 168 1.61 14.54 10.57
CA ASP A 168 2.56 14.56 11.68
C ASP A 168 3.44 13.29 11.73
#